data_AF-A0A952NZL9-F1
#
_entry.id   AF-A0A952NZL9-F1
#
_cell.length_a   1.000
_cell.length_b   1.000
_cell.length_c   1.000
_cell.angle_alpha   90.00
_cell.angle_beta   90.00
_cell.angle_gamma   90.00
#
_symmetry.space_group_name_H-M   'P 1'
#
loop_
_entity.id
_entity.type
_entity.pdbx_description
1 polymer ?
#
loop_
_entity_poly.entity_id
_entity_poly.type
_entity_poly.pdbx_seq_one_letter_code
_entity_poly.pdbx_strand_id
1 'polypeptide(L)'
;MTTRRQLLKTLPAIVGVGLLGGASLASAQERRRAKKADAGGAAGALPPVDPAKDPMAKSVNYVEKHADMKKAELKTERQSVAWDKQFCNNCQLHTVVAGQTARVGCTLFSGKTVAAEGWCSSWAKKS
;
A
#
# COMPACT_ATOMS: atom_id res chain seq x y z
N MET A 1 6.95 38.66 -4.82
CA MET A 1 7.25 37.58 -3.86
C MET A 1 8.03 36.50 -4.58
N THR A 2 9.34 36.59 -4.42
CA THR A 2 10.34 36.10 -5.38
C THR A 2 10.83 34.71 -4.99
N THR A 3 10.47 33.75 -5.83
CA THR A 3 11.30 32.63 -6.34
C THR A 3 12.36 32.06 -5.38
N ARG A 4 12.00 31.00 -4.65
CA ARG A 4 12.89 30.11 -3.86
C ARG A 4 13.95 29.35 -4.68
N ARG A 5 14.19 29.71 -5.94
CA ARG A 5 15.13 29.00 -6.85
C ARG A 5 16.55 29.57 -6.82
N GLN A 6 16.90 30.38 -5.82
CA GLN A 6 18.17 31.11 -5.78
C GLN A 6 19.01 30.80 -4.54
N LEU A 7 18.97 29.55 -4.05
CA LEU A 7 19.72 29.13 -2.84
C LEU A 7 20.61 27.89 -3.02
N LEU A 8 20.78 27.35 -4.23
CA LEU A 8 21.69 26.21 -4.48
C LEU A 8 22.81 26.56 -5.46
N LYS A 9 23.45 27.72 -5.28
CA LYS A 9 24.59 28.12 -6.12
C LYS A 9 25.70 28.81 -5.33
N THR A 10 26.23 28.11 -4.32
CA THR A 10 27.53 28.44 -3.72
C THR A 10 28.22 27.16 -3.23
N LEU A 11 29.17 26.68 -4.04
CA LEU A 11 30.22 25.74 -3.65
C LEU A 11 31.23 26.46 -2.73
N PRO A 12 31.97 25.73 -1.88
CA PRO A 12 33.40 25.68 -2.17
C PRO A 12 34.02 24.28 -2.04
N ALA A 13 35.03 24.09 -2.87
CA ALA A 13 35.98 23.00 -2.85
C ALA A 13 36.81 23.01 -1.56
N ILE A 14 37.02 21.84 -0.95
CA ILE A 14 38.08 21.61 0.03
C ILE A 14 39.03 20.58 -0.56
N VAL A 15 40.22 21.05 -0.92
CA VAL A 15 41.42 20.27 -1.21
C VAL A 15 42.14 20.05 0.12
N GLY A 16 42.47 18.81 0.46
CA GLY A 16 43.27 18.47 1.64
C GLY A 16 43.73 17.00 1.61
N VAL A 17 45.03 16.84 1.44
CA VAL A 17 45.79 15.61 1.14
C VAL A 17 46.06 14.78 2.41
N GLY A 18 46.01 13.46 2.28
CA GLY A 18 46.56 12.49 3.24
C GLY A 18 46.79 11.13 2.57
N LEU A 19 48.04 10.85 2.18
CA LEU A 19 48.51 9.59 1.60
C LEU A 19 48.96 8.61 2.70
N LEU A 20 48.92 7.31 2.35
CA LEU A 20 49.68 6.14 2.86
C LEU A 20 48.92 5.11 3.72
N GLY A 21 48.78 3.91 3.14
CA GLY A 21 48.31 2.66 3.77
C GLY A 21 46.84 2.38 3.44
N GLY A 22 46.42 1.32 2.78
CA GLY A 22 46.97 -0.01 2.51
C GLY A 22 45.74 -0.86 2.14
N ALA A 23 45.92 -1.82 1.24
CA ALA A 23 44.87 -2.53 0.53
C ALA A 23 43.68 -3.05 1.36
N SER A 24 42.50 -3.08 0.73
CA SER A 24 41.28 -3.91 1.02
C SER A 24 39.96 -3.19 1.35
N LEU A 25 39.71 -1.97 0.86
CA LEU A 25 38.36 -1.36 0.99
C LEU A 25 37.44 -1.55 -0.24
N ALA A 26 37.95 -2.12 -1.34
CA ALA A 26 37.14 -2.42 -2.53
C ALA A 26 36.04 -3.46 -2.23
N SER A 27 36.30 -4.45 -1.37
CA SER A 27 35.34 -5.53 -1.08
C SER A 27 34.26 -5.19 -0.04
N ALA A 28 34.35 -4.04 0.64
CA ALA A 28 33.36 -3.61 1.63
C ALA A 28 32.19 -2.82 1.00
N GLN A 29 32.42 -2.15 -0.13
CA GLN A 29 31.36 -1.43 -0.86
C GLN A 29 30.41 -2.39 -1.60
N GLU A 30 30.90 -3.52 -2.09
CA GLU A 30 30.04 -4.56 -2.71
C GLU A 30 29.08 -5.20 -1.71
N ARG A 31 29.52 -5.48 -0.47
CA ARG A 31 28.65 -6.00 0.60
C ARG A 31 27.52 -5.03 0.97
N ARG A 32 27.77 -3.71 0.95
CA ARG A 32 26.73 -2.72 1.24
C ARG A 32 25.73 -2.55 0.09
N ARG A 33 26.15 -2.77 -1.16
CA ARG A 33 25.23 -2.77 -2.31
C ARG A 33 24.39 -4.04 -2.39
N ALA A 34 24.96 -5.19 -2.03
CA ALA A 34 24.21 -6.44 -1.90
C ALA A 34 23.13 -6.37 -0.81
N LYS A 35 23.35 -5.63 0.29
CA LYS A 35 22.32 -5.45 1.34
C LYS A 35 21.17 -4.51 0.94
N LYS A 36 21.32 -3.72 -0.14
CA LYS A 36 20.29 -2.79 -0.63
C LYS A 36 19.65 -3.25 -1.95
N ALA A 37 20.02 -4.45 -2.42
CA ALA A 37 19.49 -5.10 -3.63
C ALA A 37 18.54 -6.27 -3.32
N ASP A 38 18.09 -6.40 -2.07
CA ASP A 38 16.92 -7.21 -1.70
C ASP A 38 15.81 -6.27 -1.20
N ALA A 39 15.35 -5.41 -2.09
CA ALA A 39 14.04 -4.75 -1.98
C ALA A 39 13.16 -5.09 -3.19
N GLY A 40 13.53 -6.12 -3.95
CA GLY A 40 12.58 -6.98 -4.63
C GLY A 40 12.05 -7.98 -3.60
N GLY A 41 11.40 -7.46 -2.56
CA GLY A 41 10.77 -8.32 -1.56
C GLY A 41 9.81 -9.23 -2.30
N ALA A 42 9.99 -10.54 -2.18
CA ALA A 42 8.90 -11.48 -2.32
C ALA A 42 7.71 -10.82 -1.61
N ALA A 43 6.67 -10.48 -2.36
CA ALA A 43 5.52 -9.76 -1.85
C ALA A 43 4.95 -10.61 -0.70
N GLY A 44 5.37 -10.29 0.52
CA GLY A 44 4.84 -10.92 1.71
C GLY A 44 3.35 -10.66 1.65
N ALA A 45 2.56 -11.72 1.50
CA ALA A 45 1.12 -11.61 1.41
C ALA A 45 0.66 -10.80 2.65
N LEU A 46 0.17 -9.59 2.43
CA LEU A 46 -0.33 -8.75 3.53
C LEU A 46 -1.41 -9.54 4.27
N PRO A 47 -1.42 -9.52 5.62
CA PRO A 47 -2.38 -10.30 6.39
C PRO A 47 -3.81 -9.90 6.02
N PRO A 48 -4.75 -10.85 5.92
CA PRO A 48 -6.15 -10.53 5.67
C PRO A 48 -6.77 -9.80 6.88
N VAL A 49 -7.76 -8.97 6.60
CA VAL A 49 -8.64 -8.42 7.64
C VAL A 49 -9.46 -9.56 8.25
N ASP A 50 -9.50 -9.65 9.58
CA ASP A 50 -10.39 -10.55 10.31
C ASP A 50 -11.61 -9.74 10.80
N PRO A 51 -12.79 -9.86 10.17
CA PRO A 51 -13.97 -9.09 10.55
C PRO A 51 -14.47 -9.39 11.98
N ALA A 52 -14.13 -10.55 12.55
CA ALA A 52 -14.52 -10.90 13.91
C ALA A 52 -13.60 -10.26 14.96
N LYS A 53 -12.36 -9.94 14.60
CA LYS A 53 -11.34 -9.43 15.55
C LYS A 53 -10.97 -7.96 15.35
N ASP A 54 -11.17 -7.41 14.15
CA ASP A 54 -10.77 -6.05 13.82
C ASP A 54 -11.92 -5.04 14.12
N PRO A 55 -11.74 -4.10 15.07
CA PRO A 55 -12.77 -3.09 15.37
C PRO A 55 -13.10 -2.17 14.19
N MET A 56 -12.12 -1.88 13.33
CA MET A 56 -12.32 -1.08 12.12
C MET A 56 -13.18 -1.86 11.13
N ALA A 57 -12.95 -3.16 10.96
CA ALA A 57 -13.79 -3.99 10.11
C ALA A 57 -15.25 -4.02 10.57
N LYS A 58 -15.47 -4.10 11.89
CA LYS A 58 -16.80 -4.05 12.49
C LYS A 58 -17.49 -2.70 12.27
N SER A 59 -16.78 -1.57 12.42
CA SER A 59 -17.39 -0.24 12.28
C SER A 59 -17.90 0.03 10.87
N VAL A 60 -17.27 -0.57 9.84
CA VAL A 60 -17.73 -0.48 8.45
C VAL A 60 -18.46 -1.72 7.96
N ASN A 61 -18.88 -2.61 8.86
CA ASN A 61 -19.65 -3.80 8.48
C ASN A 61 -18.96 -4.63 7.39
N TYR A 62 -17.63 -4.75 7.44
CA TYR A 62 -16.89 -5.50 6.44
C TYR A 62 -17.27 -6.98 6.48
N VAL A 63 -17.50 -7.55 5.29
CA VAL A 63 -17.74 -8.97 5.06
C VAL A 63 -16.80 -9.49 3.98
N GLU A 64 -16.26 -10.69 4.18
CA GLU A 64 -15.36 -11.35 3.23
C GLU A 64 -16.08 -11.75 1.93
N LYS A 65 -17.39 -11.97 1.99
CA LYS A 65 -18.22 -12.23 0.81
C LYS A 65 -19.39 -11.27 0.80
N HIS A 66 -19.63 -10.62 -0.32
CA HIS A 66 -20.76 -9.71 -0.51
C HIS A 66 -22.11 -10.32 -0.08
N ALA A 67 -22.32 -11.62 -0.35
CA ALA A 67 -23.52 -12.36 0.01
C ALA A 67 -23.73 -12.51 1.54
N ASP A 68 -22.67 -12.43 2.34
CA ASP A 68 -22.74 -12.57 3.80
C ASP A 68 -23.27 -11.30 4.49
N MET A 69 -23.49 -10.22 3.74
CA MET A 69 -24.15 -9.03 4.29
C MET A 69 -25.60 -9.35 4.63
N LYS A 70 -25.92 -9.33 5.93
CA LYS A 70 -27.27 -9.63 6.44
C LYS A 70 -28.11 -8.37 6.68
N LYS A 71 -27.47 -7.21 6.82
CA LYS A 71 -28.11 -5.92 7.09
C LYS A 71 -28.78 -5.41 5.81
N ALA A 72 -30.09 -5.60 5.71
CA ALA A 72 -30.86 -5.24 4.51
C ALA A 72 -30.79 -3.74 4.21
N GLU A 73 -30.70 -2.91 5.25
CA GLU A 73 -30.55 -1.45 5.15
C GLU A 73 -29.25 -1.00 4.48
N LEU A 74 -28.24 -1.88 4.42
CA LEU A 74 -26.96 -1.60 3.76
C LEU A 74 -26.96 -2.01 2.28
N LYS A 75 -27.94 -2.83 1.85
CA LYS A 75 -28.06 -3.40 0.51
C LYS A 75 -28.67 -2.42 -0.49
N THR A 76 -28.05 -1.26 -0.64
CA THR A 76 -28.60 -0.14 -1.42
C THR A 76 -27.75 0.15 -2.65
N GLU A 77 -28.36 0.78 -3.66
CA GLU A 77 -27.61 1.42 -4.73
C GLU A 77 -26.68 2.51 -4.15
N ARG A 78 -25.44 2.57 -4.65
CA ARG A 78 -24.44 3.58 -4.28
C ARG A 78 -23.80 4.12 -5.54
N GLN A 79 -23.83 5.44 -5.72
CA GLN A 79 -23.23 6.12 -6.88
C GLN A 79 -23.67 5.50 -8.22
N SER A 80 -24.96 5.20 -8.35
CA SER A 80 -25.57 4.58 -9.54
C SER A 80 -25.01 3.19 -9.88
N VAL A 81 -24.54 2.45 -8.86
CA VAL A 81 -24.14 1.04 -8.97
C VAL A 81 -25.08 0.22 -8.11
N ALA A 82 -25.82 -0.69 -8.76
CA ALA A 82 -26.70 -1.64 -8.10
C ALA A 82 -25.94 -2.45 -7.04
N TRP A 83 -26.62 -2.77 -5.94
CA TRP A 83 -26.05 -3.48 -4.79
C TRP A 83 -25.22 -4.70 -5.20
N ASP A 84 -25.77 -5.58 -6.04
CA ASP A 84 -25.15 -6.83 -6.49
C ASP A 84 -23.88 -6.66 -7.34
N LYS A 85 -23.53 -5.41 -7.70
CA LYS A 85 -22.33 -5.05 -8.45
C LYS A 85 -21.30 -4.32 -7.60
N GLN A 86 -21.47 -4.20 -6.28
CA GLN A 86 -20.54 -3.51 -5.39
C GLN A 86 -19.57 -4.51 -4.75
N PHE A 87 -18.28 -4.46 -5.11
CA PHE A 87 -17.27 -5.37 -4.58
C PHE A 87 -15.99 -4.61 -4.21
N CYS A 88 -15.16 -5.18 -3.33
CA CYS A 88 -13.88 -4.58 -2.99
C CYS A 88 -12.99 -4.38 -4.24
N ASN A 89 -12.98 -5.31 -5.20
CA ASN A 89 -12.16 -5.20 -6.41
C ASN A 89 -12.59 -4.11 -7.42
N ASN A 90 -13.77 -3.50 -7.23
CA ASN A 90 -14.25 -2.38 -8.04
C ASN A 90 -14.52 -1.11 -7.21
N CYS A 91 -14.05 -1.10 -5.95
CA CYS A 91 -14.17 0.03 -5.04
C CYS A 91 -13.03 1.05 -5.23
N GLN A 92 -13.32 2.35 -5.19
CA GLN A 92 -12.33 3.43 -5.29
C GLN A 92 -11.17 3.31 -4.28
N LEU A 93 -11.41 2.65 -3.14
CA LEU A 93 -10.41 2.48 -2.07
C LEU A 93 -9.48 1.27 -2.27
N HIS A 94 -9.74 0.45 -3.29
CA HIS A 94 -8.96 -0.76 -3.52
C HIS A 94 -7.57 -0.42 -4.05
N THR A 95 -6.57 -1.21 -3.66
CA THR A 95 -5.21 -1.15 -4.24
C THR A 95 -4.84 -2.51 -4.81
N VAL A 96 -4.01 -2.50 -5.85
CA VAL A 96 -3.55 -3.73 -6.50
C VAL A 96 -2.52 -4.41 -5.61
N VAL A 97 -2.71 -5.70 -5.37
CA VAL A 97 -1.70 -6.57 -4.75
C VAL A 97 -1.12 -7.43 -5.87
N ALA A 98 0.16 -7.24 -6.17
CA ALA A 98 0.80 -7.92 -7.30
C ALA A 98 0.71 -9.45 -7.15
N GLY A 99 0.27 -10.13 -8.21
CA GLY A 99 0.12 -11.59 -8.23
C GLY A 99 -1.06 -12.14 -7.44
N GLN A 100 -1.98 -11.31 -6.92
CA GLN A 100 -3.17 -11.76 -6.20
C GLN A 100 -4.46 -11.20 -6.82
N THR A 101 -5.41 -12.09 -7.14
CA THR A 101 -6.72 -11.72 -7.70
C THR A 101 -7.86 -11.93 -6.71
N ALA A 102 -7.76 -12.92 -5.83
CA ALA A 102 -8.75 -13.21 -4.79
C ALA A 102 -8.72 -12.19 -3.63
N ARG A 103 -7.64 -11.44 -3.50
CA ARG A 103 -7.38 -10.49 -2.43
C ARG A 103 -6.89 -9.18 -3.03
N VAL A 104 -7.38 -8.07 -2.50
CA VAL A 104 -6.95 -6.72 -2.88
C VAL A 104 -6.53 -5.97 -1.63
N GLY A 105 -5.68 -4.96 -1.78
CA GLY A 105 -5.44 -4.02 -0.69
C GLY A 105 -6.61 -3.03 -0.59
N CYS A 106 -6.73 -2.38 0.56
CA CYS A 106 -7.74 -1.35 0.79
C CYS A 106 -7.11 -0.21 1.60
N THR A 107 -7.24 1.04 1.15
CA THR A 107 -6.64 2.19 1.84
C THR A 107 -7.15 2.34 3.28
N LEU A 108 -8.40 1.94 3.54
CA LEU A 108 -9.01 1.93 4.88
C LEU A 108 -8.36 0.88 5.81
N PHE A 109 -7.88 -0.22 5.24
CA PHE A 109 -7.21 -1.31 5.96
C PHE A 109 -5.73 -1.35 5.59
N SER A 110 -5.04 -0.23 5.85
CA SER A 110 -3.62 -0.08 5.52
C SER A 110 -2.76 -1.23 6.08
N GLY A 111 -1.94 -1.82 5.22
CA GLY A 111 -1.08 -2.96 5.58
C GLY A 111 -1.80 -4.31 5.67
N LYS A 112 -3.08 -4.40 5.28
CA LYS A 112 -3.86 -5.63 5.23
C LYS A 112 -4.50 -5.84 3.85
N THR A 113 -5.00 -7.05 3.61
CA THR A 113 -5.84 -7.36 2.44
C THR A 113 -7.31 -7.56 2.82
N VAL A 114 -8.19 -7.27 1.87
CA VAL A 114 -9.61 -7.65 1.89
C VAL A 114 -9.88 -8.63 0.75
N ALA A 115 -10.93 -9.44 0.88
CA ALA A 115 -11.39 -10.29 -0.21
C ALA A 115 -11.84 -9.43 -1.40
N ALA A 116 -11.44 -9.81 -2.61
CA ALA A 116 -11.83 -9.11 -3.84
C ALA A 116 -13.36 -9.02 -4.01
N GLU A 117 -14.08 -10.08 -3.64
CA GLU A 117 -15.53 -10.20 -3.67
C GLU A 117 -16.21 -9.85 -2.32
N GLY A 118 -15.45 -9.24 -1.40
CA GLY A 118 -15.96 -8.70 -0.15
C GLY A 118 -16.69 -7.37 -0.33
N TRP A 119 -17.20 -6.83 0.79
CA TRP A 119 -17.88 -5.53 0.82
C TRP A 119 -17.79 -4.88 2.21
N CYS A 120 -17.81 -3.54 2.26
CA CYS A 120 -18.01 -2.78 3.51
C CYS A 120 -18.87 -1.53 3.23
N SER A 121 -19.44 -0.93 4.28
CA SER A 121 -20.33 0.24 4.17
C SER A 121 -19.68 1.51 3.63
N SER A 122 -18.36 1.52 3.53
CA SER A 122 -17.57 2.58 2.90
C SER A 122 -17.29 2.33 1.41
N TRP A 123 -17.91 1.31 0.81
CA TRP A 123 -17.76 1.06 -0.63
C TRP A 123 -18.11 2.32 -1.42
N ALA A 124 -17.23 2.65 -2.38
CA ALA A 124 -17.41 3.76 -3.29
C ALA A 124 -17.09 3.32 -4.71
N LYS A 125 -17.90 3.73 -5.69
CA LYS A 125 -17.64 3.47 -7.11
C LYS A 125 -16.27 3.99 -7.51
N LYS A 126 -15.49 3.16 -8.19
CA LYS A 126 -14.26 3.59 -8.85
C LYS A 126 -14.57 4.61 -9.96
N SER A 127 -14.02 5.81 -9.84
CA SER A 127 -14.13 6.89 -10.84
C SER A 127 -13.20 6.68 -12.02
#